data_AF-S4R4A7-F1
#
_entry.id   AF-S4R4A7-F1
#
_cell.length_a   1.000
_cell.length_b   1.000
_cell.length_c   1.000
_cell.angle_alpha   90.00
_cell.angle_beta   90.00
_cell.angle_gamma   90.00
#
_symmetry.space_group_name_H-M   'P 1'
#
loop_
_entity.id
_entity.type
_entity.pdbx_description
1 polymer ?
#
loop_
_entity_poly.entity_id
_entity_poly.type
_entity_poly.pdbx_seq_one_letter_code
_entity_poly.pdbx_strand_id
1 'polypeptide(L)'
;QTHYEQFGWLRGTITVEGFAPQKLIMGSMRDHSYGKKREWKYLHRYAFHMVTLEDGTQFNVGVVSQPITTSVQFYLSFLEMGYLYTPVGEMHSVSWTDFDLAYHGEGGTPPSDYGFRFRAGGKLYNVQCLVQDVSEFYIGFEWEARIVERLCLFIVNGRRGWGISEWNYRHHGGRPKEYSSTDPQ
;
A
#
# COMPACT_ATOMS: atom_id res chain seq x y z
N GLN A 1 5.88 9.56 13.36
CA GLN A 1 5.75 8.12 13.10
C GLN A 1 6.97 7.69 12.32
N THR A 2 7.49 6.50 12.58
CA THR A 2 8.53 5.92 11.73
C THR A 2 7.96 4.69 11.03
N HIS A 3 8.26 4.59 9.75
CA HIS A 3 7.97 3.46 8.89
C HIS A 3 9.30 2.88 8.44
N TYR A 4 9.42 1.56 8.53
CA TYR A 4 10.56 0.83 8.01
C TYR A 4 10.03 -0.29 7.16
N GLU A 5 10.33 -0.25 5.88
CA GLU A 5 10.02 -1.36 5.01
C GLU A 5 11.29 -2.03 4.50
N GLN A 6 11.36 -3.34 4.73
CA GLN A 6 12.52 -4.15 4.43
C GLN A 6 12.12 -5.17 3.37
N PHE A 7 12.66 -5.00 2.18
CA PHE A 7 12.52 -5.96 1.10
C PHE A 7 13.46 -7.15 1.27
N GLY A 8 13.02 -8.31 0.79
CA GLY A 8 13.79 -9.54 0.87
C GLY A 8 13.10 -10.72 0.18
N TRP A 9 13.49 -11.92 0.61
CA TRP A 9 12.97 -13.18 0.10
C TRP A 9 12.41 -14.03 1.23
N LEU A 10 11.18 -14.51 1.08
CA LEU A 10 10.61 -15.56 1.89
C LEU A 10 10.91 -16.91 1.24
N ARG A 11 11.55 -17.81 1.98
CA ARG A 11 11.84 -19.18 1.56
C ARG A 11 11.31 -20.14 2.61
N GLY A 12 10.51 -21.10 2.20
CA GLY A 12 9.95 -22.07 3.14
C GLY A 12 9.07 -23.11 2.46
N THR A 13 8.27 -23.80 3.28
CA THR A 13 7.25 -24.73 2.82
C THR A 13 5.90 -24.25 3.34
N ILE A 14 4.92 -24.07 2.45
CA ILE A 14 3.54 -23.78 2.83
C ILE A 14 2.72 -25.07 2.87
N THR A 15 1.94 -25.23 3.94
CA THR A 15 1.01 -26.35 4.11
C THR A 15 -0.40 -25.80 4.26
N VAL A 16 -1.28 -26.22 3.35
CA VAL A 16 -2.71 -25.88 3.37
C VAL A 16 -3.49 -27.19 3.47
N GLU A 17 -4.48 -27.27 4.36
CA GLU A 17 -5.29 -28.47 4.54
C GLU A 17 -5.91 -28.90 3.20
N GLY A 18 -5.84 -30.20 2.90
CA GLY A 18 -6.30 -30.75 1.62
C GLY A 18 -5.32 -30.61 0.45
N PHE A 19 -4.18 -29.93 0.63
CA PHE A 19 -3.15 -29.78 -0.40
C PHE A 19 -1.81 -30.39 0.03
N ALA A 20 -1.06 -30.92 -0.94
CA ALA A 20 0.31 -31.38 -0.69
C ALA A 20 1.20 -30.17 -0.32
N PRO A 21 2.13 -30.32 0.64
CA PRO A 21 3.09 -29.26 1.00
C PRO A 21 3.81 -28.70 -0.23
N GLN A 22 3.86 -27.37 -0.37
CA GLN A 22 4.51 -26.70 -1.50
C GLN A 22 5.74 -25.94 -1.03
N LYS A 23 6.85 -26.02 -1.78
CA LYS A 23 8.00 -25.14 -1.56
C LYS A 23 7.65 -23.74 -2.05
N LEU A 24 7.90 -22.75 -1.21
CA LEU A 24 7.65 -21.34 -1.47
C LEU A 24 8.97 -20.59 -1.55
N ILE A 25 9.19 -19.88 -2.65
CA ILE A 25 10.25 -18.89 -2.82
C ILE A 25 9.58 -17.67 -3.43
N MET A 26 9.43 -16.61 -2.63
CA MET A 26 8.76 -15.38 -3.08
C MET A 26 9.49 -14.15 -2.59
N GLY A 27 9.45 -13.08 -3.39
CA GLY A 27 9.80 -11.74 -2.90
C GLY A 27 8.87 -11.37 -1.75
N SER A 28 9.44 -10.82 -0.69
CA SER A 28 8.70 -10.37 0.48
C SER A 28 9.10 -8.96 0.86
N MET A 29 8.22 -8.33 1.61
CA MET A 29 8.45 -7.05 2.25
C MET A 29 7.94 -7.18 3.68
N ARG A 30 8.76 -6.72 4.62
CA ARG A 30 8.32 -6.51 5.99
C ARG A 30 8.05 -5.03 6.15
N ASP A 31 6.79 -4.67 6.33
CA ASP A 31 6.41 -3.34 6.80
C ASP A 31 6.39 -3.30 8.34
N HIS A 32 6.92 -2.24 8.92
CA HIS A 32 6.84 -1.97 10.34
C HIS A 32 6.59 -0.49 10.60
N SER A 33 5.38 -0.19 11.06
CA SER A 33 4.98 1.13 11.49
C SER A 33 4.97 1.24 13.02
N TYR A 34 5.65 2.24 13.57
CA TYR A 34 5.57 2.55 15.00
C TYR A 34 5.59 4.07 15.25
N GLY A 35 4.90 4.50 16.30
CA GLY A 35 5.06 5.85 16.82
C GLY A 35 4.24 6.09 18.07
N LYS A 36 4.87 6.65 19.12
CA LYS A 36 4.21 7.02 20.39
C LYS A 36 3.02 7.98 20.22
N LYS A 37 2.98 8.72 19.11
CA LYS A 37 1.93 9.71 18.77
C LYS A 37 1.21 9.37 17.45
N ARG A 38 1.11 8.09 17.07
CA ARG A 38 0.33 7.69 15.88
C ARG A 38 -1.15 7.81 16.22
N GLU A 39 -1.87 8.56 15.39
CA GLU A 39 -3.31 8.81 15.52
C GLU A 39 -3.92 8.73 14.12
N TRP A 40 -4.77 7.72 13.91
CA TRP A 40 -5.38 7.44 12.61
C TRP A 40 -6.33 8.56 12.19
N LYS A 41 -6.88 9.31 13.16
CA LYS A 41 -7.73 10.47 12.89
C LYS A 41 -7.03 11.60 12.14
N TYR A 42 -5.70 11.60 12.05
CA TYR A 42 -4.99 12.61 11.27
C TYR A 42 -4.83 12.25 9.80
N LEU A 43 -5.08 10.99 9.42
CA LEU A 43 -5.06 10.56 8.03
C LEU A 43 -6.43 10.81 7.42
N HIS A 44 -6.48 11.66 6.39
CA HIS A 44 -7.70 11.79 5.59
C HIS A 44 -7.81 10.60 4.63
N ARG A 45 -6.72 10.34 3.89
CA ARG A 45 -6.57 9.16 3.04
C ARG A 45 -5.12 8.93 2.65
N TYR A 46 -4.78 7.71 2.24
CA TYR A 46 -3.54 7.41 1.55
C TYR A 46 -3.71 6.21 0.63
N ALA A 47 -2.75 6.03 -0.28
CA ALA A 47 -2.58 4.77 -0.99
C ALA A 47 -1.10 4.46 -1.19
N PHE A 48 -0.75 3.18 -1.03
CA PHE A 48 0.58 2.64 -1.28
C PHE A 48 0.51 1.44 -2.22
N HIS A 49 1.58 1.26 -2.98
CA HIS A 49 1.82 0.13 -3.87
C HIS A 49 3.16 -0.48 -3.55
N MET A 50 3.13 -1.73 -3.09
CA MET A 50 4.29 -2.50 -2.69
C MET A 50 4.47 -3.61 -3.71
N VAL A 51 5.47 -3.50 -4.57
CA VAL A 51 5.56 -4.29 -5.80
C VAL A 51 6.89 -5.03 -5.89
N THR A 52 6.85 -6.28 -6.36
CA THR A 52 8.01 -7.05 -6.80
C THR A 52 7.84 -7.40 -8.28
N LEU A 53 8.88 -7.15 -9.09
CA LEU A 53 8.93 -7.50 -10.50
C LEU A 53 9.70 -8.81 -10.73
N GLU A 54 9.46 -9.45 -11.87
CA GLU A 54 10.13 -10.70 -12.27
C GLU A 54 11.68 -10.60 -12.35
N ASP A 55 12.24 -9.41 -12.58
CA ASP A 55 13.69 -9.21 -12.59
C ASP A 55 14.31 -8.99 -11.22
N GLY A 56 13.51 -9.02 -10.15
CA GLY A 56 13.95 -8.77 -8.79
C GLY A 56 13.94 -7.29 -8.39
N THR A 57 13.49 -6.38 -9.26
CA THR A 57 13.21 -4.99 -8.86
C THR A 57 12.07 -4.98 -7.85
N GLN A 58 12.22 -4.24 -6.75
CA GLN A 58 11.20 -4.09 -5.72
C GLN A 58 10.99 -2.61 -5.41
N PHE A 59 9.76 -2.17 -5.17
CA PHE A 59 9.51 -0.78 -4.81
C PHE A 59 8.29 -0.61 -3.93
N ASN A 60 8.32 0.47 -3.15
CA ASN A 60 7.15 1.05 -2.51
C ASN A 60 6.93 2.45 -3.10
N VAL A 61 5.71 2.78 -3.50
CA VAL A 61 5.33 4.12 -3.95
C VAL A 61 3.92 4.43 -3.49
N GLY A 62 3.69 5.66 -3.02
CA GLY A 62 2.37 6.05 -2.56
C GLY A 62 2.24 7.53 -2.30
N VAL A 63 1.01 7.93 -2.00
CA VAL A 63 0.65 9.30 -1.68
C VAL A 63 -0.18 9.32 -0.40
N VAL A 64 0.12 10.28 0.47
CA VAL A 64 -0.59 10.50 1.74
C VAL A 64 -1.25 11.87 1.73
N SER A 65 -2.49 11.93 2.22
CA SER A 65 -3.25 13.16 2.43
C SER A 65 -3.55 13.37 3.92
N GLN A 66 -2.96 14.42 4.50
CA GLN A 66 -3.16 14.82 5.90
C GLN A 66 -3.43 16.33 6.01
N PRO A 67 -4.63 16.79 5.62
CA PRO A 67 -4.93 18.22 5.54
C PRO A 67 -4.92 18.95 6.90
N ILE A 68 -5.12 18.23 8.02
CA ILE A 68 -5.26 18.84 9.36
C ILE A 68 -3.92 19.11 10.05
N THR A 69 -2.86 18.35 9.75
CA THR A 69 -1.62 18.37 10.55
C THR A 69 -0.57 19.38 10.09
N THR A 70 -0.81 20.12 9.01
CA THR A 70 0.18 21.04 8.44
C THR A 70 -0.48 22.27 7.85
N SER A 71 0.02 23.45 8.22
CA SER A 71 -0.57 24.79 8.05
C SER A 71 -0.75 25.28 6.61
N VAL A 72 -0.50 24.42 5.63
CA VAL A 72 -0.55 24.75 4.21
C VAL A 72 -1.57 23.85 3.53
N GLN A 73 -2.85 24.23 3.68
CA GLN A 73 -4.04 23.57 3.13
C GLN A 73 -3.92 23.19 1.63
N PHE A 74 -3.06 23.89 0.87
CA PHE A 74 -2.91 23.71 -0.58
C PHE A 74 -1.79 22.75 -1.01
N TYR A 75 -0.73 22.55 -0.20
CA TYR A 75 0.50 21.85 -0.66
C TYR A 75 0.72 20.46 -0.05
N LEU A 76 0.00 20.06 1.01
CA LEU A 76 0.13 18.73 1.64
C LEU A 76 -1.14 17.88 1.57
N SER A 77 -2.03 18.19 0.63
CA SER A 77 -3.04 17.24 0.16
C SER A 77 -2.42 16.01 -0.50
N PHE A 78 -1.14 16.10 -0.92
CA PHE A 78 -0.39 15.09 -1.66
C PHE A 78 1.07 15.04 -1.18
N LEU A 79 1.37 14.16 -0.22
CA LEU A 79 2.75 13.82 0.13
C LEU A 79 3.16 12.56 -0.64
N GLU A 80 4.00 12.74 -1.65
CA GLU A 80 4.60 11.64 -2.42
C GLU A 80 5.70 10.96 -1.60
N MET A 81 5.62 9.63 -1.48
CA MET A 81 6.59 8.84 -0.73
C MET A 81 6.92 7.55 -1.47
N GLY A 82 8.14 7.07 -1.28
CA GLY A 82 8.52 5.76 -1.79
C GLY A 82 10.01 5.63 -2.07
N TYR A 83 10.38 4.41 -2.43
CA TYR A 83 11.73 4.03 -2.84
C TYR A 83 11.69 2.77 -3.69
N LEU A 84 12.73 2.59 -4.49
CA LEU A 84 12.93 1.47 -5.39
C LEU A 84 14.28 0.83 -5.10
N TYR A 85 14.28 -0.49 -5.00
CA TYR A 85 15.46 -1.34 -4.98
C TYR A 85 15.66 -1.97 -6.36
N THR A 86 16.85 -1.77 -6.92
CA THR A 86 17.26 -2.44 -8.15
C THR A 86 17.50 -3.94 -7.90
N PRO A 87 17.56 -4.79 -8.93
CA PRO A 87 17.88 -6.21 -8.78
C PRO A 87 19.23 -6.49 -8.11
N VAL A 88 20.15 -5.53 -8.14
CA VAL A 88 21.47 -5.60 -7.50
C VAL A 88 21.48 -5.01 -6.08
N GLY A 89 20.34 -4.53 -5.60
CA GLY A 89 20.16 -4.04 -4.23
C GLY A 89 20.41 -2.55 -4.01
N GLU A 90 20.61 -1.76 -5.07
CA GLU A 90 20.75 -0.31 -4.95
C GLU A 90 19.41 0.34 -4.64
N MET A 91 19.38 1.27 -3.68
CA MET A 91 18.17 1.99 -3.29
C MET A 91 18.12 3.38 -3.92
N HIS A 92 16.98 3.72 -4.50
CA HIS A 92 16.66 5.04 -5.02
C HIS A 92 15.36 5.54 -4.41
N SER A 93 15.34 6.76 -3.88
CA SER A 93 14.09 7.40 -3.47
C SER A 93 13.21 7.72 -4.68
N VAL A 94 11.90 7.64 -4.47
CA VAL A 94 10.92 8.19 -5.42
C VAL A 94 11.04 9.70 -5.37
N SER A 95 11.29 10.32 -6.52
CA SER A 95 11.45 11.77 -6.63
C SER A 95 10.24 12.48 -7.22
N TRP A 96 9.30 11.73 -7.80
CA TRP A 96 8.07 12.25 -8.39
C TRP A 96 7.09 11.10 -8.68
N THR A 97 5.78 11.35 -8.60
CA THR A 97 4.72 10.49 -9.15
C THR A 97 3.55 11.32 -9.71
N ASP A 98 2.86 10.85 -10.75
CA ASP A 98 1.56 11.41 -11.17
C ASP A 98 0.36 10.67 -10.56
N PHE A 99 0.61 9.74 -9.64
CA PHE A 99 -0.44 9.09 -8.90
C PHE A 99 -1.15 10.09 -7.99
N ASP A 100 -2.41 10.36 -8.29
CA ASP A 100 -3.22 11.36 -7.62
C ASP A 100 -4.45 10.72 -6.99
N LEU A 101 -4.64 10.93 -5.68
CA LEU A 101 -5.75 10.40 -4.89
C LEU A 101 -7.11 11.03 -5.22
N ALA A 102 -7.14 12.22 -5.84
CA ALA A 102 -8.37 12.84 -6.31
C ALA A 102 -8.87 12.20 -7.61
N TYR A 103 -7.95 11.78 -8.48
CA TYR A 103 -8.32 11.02 -9.69
C TYR A 103 -8.50 9.54 -9.41
N HIS A 104 -7.71 8.98 -8.49
CA HIS A 104 -7.76 7.58 -8.13
C HIS A 104 -8.34 7.46 -6.73
N GLY A 105 -9.61 7.04 -6.64
CA GLY A 105 -10.22 6.62 -5.38
C GLY A 105 -10.83 7.74 -4.53
N GLU A 106 -11.12 8.91 -5.12
CA GLU A 106 -12.03 9.90 -4.53
C GLU A 106 -13.38 9.24 -4.18
N GLY A 107 -13.99 9.63 -3.06
CA GLY A 107 -15.25 9.06 -2.60
C GLY A 107 -15.14 7.70 -1.89
N GLY A 108 -13.93 7.15 -1.69
CA GLY A 108 -13.75 5.95 -0.86
C GLY A 108 -13.76 4.63 -1.61
N THR A 109 -13.86 4.63 -2.93
CA THR A 109 -13.85 3.37 -3.71
C THR A 109 -12.67 3.39 -4.66
N PRO A 110 -11.55 2.73 -4.33
CA PRO A 110 -10.37 2.77 -5.17
C PRO A 110 -10.58 1.93 -6.44
N PRO A 111 -10.05 2.35 -7.60
CA PRO A 111 -10.22 1.63 -8.86
C PRO A 111 -9.54 0.25 -8.83
N SER A 112 -10.09 -0.70 -9.59
CA SER A 112 -9.57 -2.07 -9.73
C SER A 112 -8.62 -2.24 -10.91
N ASP A 113 -8.70 -1.39 -11.93
CA ASP A 113 -7.83 -1.36 -13.11
C ASP A 113 -7.42 0.09 -13.36
N TYR A 114 -6.13 0.39 -13.22
CA TYR A 114 -5.61 1.76 -13.34
C TYR A 114 -4.09 1.75 -13.56
N GLY A 115 -3.54 2.91 -13.93
CA GLY A 115 -2.11 3.09 -14.10
C GLY A 115 -1.65 4.45 -13.65
N PHE A 116 -0.35 4.55 -13.39
CA PHE A 116 0.33 5.78 -12.99
C PHE A 116 1.81 5.68 -13.32
N ARG A 117 2.55 6.77 -13.10
CA ARG A 117 3.97 6.87 -13.36
C ARG A 117 4.70 7.44 -12.17
N PHE A 118 5.91 6.95 -11.95
CA PHE A 118 6.80 7.51 -10.94
C PHE A 118 8.25 7.58 -11.43
N ARG A 119 9.06 8.43 -10.78
CA ARG A 119 10.50 8.56 -11.04
C ARG A 119 11.30 8.09 -9.83
N ALA A 120 12.33 7.29 -10.08
CA ALA A 120 13.32 6.89 -9.10
C ALA A 120 14.66 6.63 -9.82
N GLY A 121 15.78 7.03 -9.22
CA GLY A 121 17.12 6.82 -9.81
C GLY A 121 17.29 7.48 -11.19
N GLY A 122 16.60 8.60 -11.44
CA GLY A 122 16.62 9.30 -12.74
C GLY A 122 15.79 8.63 -13.85
N LYS A 123 15.15 7.48 -13.59
CA LYS A 123 14.34 6.73 -14.56
C LYS A 123 12.84 6.92 -14.31
N LEU A 124 12.05 6.95 -15.38
CA LEU A 124 10.58 6.94 -15.34
C LEU A 124 10.05 5.51 -15.43
N TYR A 125 9.09 5.18 -14.57
CA TYR A 125 8.41 3.89 -14.51
C TYR A 125 6.93 4.08 -14.81
N ASN A 126 6.41 3.37 -15.82
CA ASN A 126 4.98 3.33 -16.13
C ASN A 126 4.38 2.08 -15.51
N VAL A 127 3.45 2.24 -14.59
CA VAL A 127 2.82 1.18 -13.80
C VAL A 127 1.39 0.98 -14.28
N GLN A 128 1.01 -0.27 -14.49
CA GLN A 128 -0.37 -0.72 -14.64
C GLN A 128 -0.66 -1.64 -13.46
N CYS A 129 -1.84 -1.51 -12.86
CA CYS A 129 -2.27 -2.24 -11.67
C CYS A 129 -3.64 -2.85 -11.93
N LEU A 130 -3.71 -4.18 -11.76
CA LEU A 130 -4.96 -4.94 -11.85
C LEU A 130 -5.19 -5.69 -10.54
N VAL A 131 -6.25 -5.32 -9.83
CA VAL A 131 -6.66 -5.95 -8.57
C VAL A 131 -7.18 -7.36 -8.84
N GLN A 132 -6.72 -8.32 -8.04
CA GLN A 132 -7.15 -9.73 -8.08
C GLN A 132 -8.05 -10.09 -6.92
N ASP A 133 -7.75 -9.56 -5.74
CA ASP A 133 -8.48 -9.83 -4.52
C ASP A 133 -8.47 -8.63 -3.59
N VAL A 134 -9.49 -8.52 -2.74
CA VAL A 134 -9.73 -7.38 -1.86
C VAL A 134 -10.14 -7.86 -0.48
N SER A 135 -9.46 -7.35 0.53
CA SER A 135 -9.88 -7.44 1.93
C SER A 135 -10.09 -6.03 2.48
N GLU A 136 -11.19 -5.85 3.20
CA GLU A 136 -11.49 -4.59 3.89
C GLU A 136 -11.52 -4.84 5.39
N PHE A 137 -10.89 -3.94 6.15
CA PHE A 137 -10.92 -3.97 7.60
C PHE A 137 -10.73 -2.56 8.16
N TYR A 138 -10.98 -2.43 9.46
CA TYR A 138 -10.94 -1.15 10.15
C TYR A 138 -9.88 -1.19 11.25
N ILE A 139 -9.11 -0.11 11.37
CA ILE A 139 -8.06 0.05 12.36
C ILE A 139 -8.31 1.32 13.17
N GLY A 140 -7.87 1.30 14.42
CA GLY A 140 -7.97 2.41 15.35
C GLY A 140 -8.89 2.07 16.52
N PHE A 141 -8.74 2.78 17.63
CA PHE A 141 -9.52 2.49 18.84
C PHE A 141 -11.01 2.77 18.62
N GLU A 142 -11.32 3.77 17.79
CA GLU A 142 -12.67 4.16 17.40
C GLU A 142 -13.00 3.70 15.97
N TRP A 143 -12.20 2.78 15.41
CA TRP A 143 -12.39 2.25 14.06
C TRP A 143 -12.25 3.33 12.98
N GLU A 144 -11.47 4.38 13.27
CA GLU A 144 -11.40 5.61 12.48
C GLU A 144 -10.68 5.48 11.13
N ALA A 145 -10.00 4.37 10.85
CA ALA A 145 -9.36 4.10 9.56
C ALA A 145 -9.99 2.88 8.89
N ARG A 146 -10.49 3.06 7.67
CA ARG A 146 -10.92 1.94 6.82
C ARG A 146 -9.80 1.62 5.83
N ILE A 147 -9.27 0.42 5.95
CA ILE A 147 -8.20 -0.12 5.11
C ILE A 147 -8.80 -1.05 4.07
N VAL A 148 -8.48 -0.78 2.81
CA VAL A 148 -8.77 -1.64 1.67
C VAL A 148 -7.43 -2.20 1.19
N GLU A 149 -7.13 -3.42 1.61
CA GLU A 149 -5.91 -4.14 1.25
C GLU A 149 -6.18 -5.05 0.05
N ARG A 150 -5.31 -4.96 -0.97
CA ARG A 150 -5.62 -5.54 -2.27
C ARG A 150 -4.43 -6.29 -2.83
N LEU A 151 -4.64 -7.54 -3.22
CA LEU A 151 -3.67 -8.31 -3.98
C LEU A 151 -3.76 -7.89 -5.44
N CYS A 152 -2.62 -7.52 -6.02
CA CYS A 152 -2.58 -6.94 -7.36
C CYS A 152 -1.54 -7.62 -8.26
N LEU A 153 -1.87 -7.69 -9.54
CA LEU A 153 -0.92 -7.91 -10.63
C LEU A 153 -0.48 -6.55 -11.17
N PHE A 154 0.80 -6.44 -11.52
CA PHE A 154 1.38 -5.22 -12.06
C PHE A 154 2.07 -5.48 -13.39
N ILE A 155 2.02 -4.49 -14.28
CA ILE A 155 2.92 -4.37 -15.43
C ILE A 155 3.69 -3.05 -15.29
N VAL A 156 5.01 -3.13 -15.21
CA VAL A 156 5.88 -1.96 -15.04
C VAL A 156 6.86 -1.88 -16.20
N ASN A 157 6.72 -0.88 -17.06
CA ASN A 157 7.50 -0.75 -18.30
C ASN A 157 7.51 -2.07 -19.13
N GLY A 158 6.37 -2.75 -19.21
CA GLY A 158 6.21 -4.03 -19.92
C GLY A 158 6.66 -5.27 -19.13
N ARG A 159 7.23 -5.12 -17.94
CA ARG A 159 7.63 -6.24 -17.08
C ARG A 159 6.53 -6.61 -16.10
N ARG A 160 6.28 -7.90 -15.92
CA ARG A 160 5.28 -8.38 -14.95
C ARG A 160 5.79 -8.25 -13.52
N GLY A 161 4.85 -8.04 -12.62
CA GLY A 161 5.06 -8.02 -11.19
C GLY A 161 3.78 -8.37 -10.43
N TRP A 162 3.93 -8.48 -9.13
CA TRP A 162 2.87 -8.78 -8.17
C TRP A 162 3.14 -8.04 -6.88
N GLY A 163 2.10 -7.86 -6.08
CA GLY A 163 2.23 -7.19 -4.80
C GLY A 163 0.92 -6.75 -4.22
N ILE A 164 1.00 -5.74 -3.35
CA ILE A 164 -0.13 -5.22 -2.59
C ILE A 164 -0.40 -3.78 -3.00
N SER A 165 -1.68 -3.41 -3.06
CA SER A 165 -2.08 -2.02 -3.01
C SER A 165 -2.98 -1.77 -1.80
N GLU A 166 -2.47 -1.02 -0.83
CA GLU A 166 -3.17 -0.66 0.40
C GLU A 166 -3.74 0.75 0.29
N TRP A 167 -5.02 0.90 0.60
CA TRP A 167 -5.73 2.17 0.59
C TRP A 167 -6.35 2.42 1.93
N ASN A 168 -6.16 3.62 2.45
CA ASN A 168 -6.79 4.06 3.69
C ASN A 168 -7.72 5.22 3.43
N TYR A 169 -8.87 5.17 4.08
CA TYR A 169 -9.84 6.26 4.12
C TYR A 169 -10.24 6.54 5.56
N ARG A 170 -10.42 7.83 5.86
CA ARG A 170 -10.98 8.22 7.15
C ARG A 170 -12.41 7.68 7.30
N HIS A 171 -12.64 6.95 8.38
CA HIS A 171 -13.95 6.45 8.78
C HIS A 171 -14.52 7.28 9.94
N HIS A 172 -15.83 7.51 9.89
CA HIS A 172 -16.58 8.29 10.88
C HIS A 172 -17.74 7.51 11.52
N GLY A 173 -17.98 6.26 11.07
CA GLY A 173 -19.13 5.47 11.50
C GLY A 173 -18.95 4.67 12.79
N GLY A 174 -17.76 4.71 13.41
CA GLY A 174 -17.43 3.84 14.54
C GLY A 174 -17.36 2.36 14.14
N ARG A 175 -17.48 1.46 15.13
CA ARG A 175 -17.42 0.00 14.90
C ARG A 175 -18.58 -0.49 14.02
N PRO A 176 -18.32 -1.17 12.90
CA PRO A 176 -19.37 -1.72 12.05
C PRO A 176 -20.22 -2.78 12.77
N LYS A 177 -21.53 -2.82 12.47
CA LYS A 177 -22.51 -3.68 13.17
C LYS A 177 -22.19 -5.18 13.04
N GLU A 178 -21.67 -5.60 11.90
CA GLU A 178 -21.25 -6.99 11.62
C GLU A 178 -20.19 -7.51 12.59
N TYR A 179 -19.36 -6.64 13.16
CA TYR A 179 -18.38 -7.02 14.19
C TYR A 179 -18.96 -6.99 15.60
N SER A 180 -20.11 -6.33 15.81
CA SER A 180 -20.76 -6.23 17.13
C SER A 180 -21.68 -7.41 17.44
N SER A 181 -22.16 -8.12 16.40
CA SER A 181 -23.12 -9.22 16.56
C SER A 181 -22.57 -10.46 17.30
N THR A 182 -21.25 -10.55 17.45
CA THR A 182 -20.57 -11.68 18.12
C THR A 182 -19.93 -11.29 19.45
N ASP A 183 -20.16 -10.07 19.96
CA ASP A 183 -19.59 -9.64 21.23
C ASP A 183 -20.26 -10.39 22.40
N PRO A 184 -19.47 -10.85 23.40
CA PRO A 184 -20.04 -11.31 24.67
C PRO A 184 -20.79 -10.14 25.34
N GLN A 185 -22.00 -10.42 25.84
CA GLN A 185 -22.78 -9.47 26.65
C GLN A 185 -22.11 -9.18 28.00
#